data_AF-A0AAN8A816-F1
#
_entry.id   AF-A0AAN8A816-F1
#
_cell.length_a   1.000
_cell.length_b   1.000
_cell.length_c   1.000
_cell.angle_alpha   90.00
_cell.angle_beta   90.00
_cell.angle_gamma   90.00
#
_symmetry.space_group_name_H-M   'P 1'
#
loop_
_entity.id
_entity.type
_entity.pdbx_description
1 polymer ?
#
loop_
_entity_poly.entity_id
_entity_poly.type
_entity_poly.pdbx_seq_one_letter_code
_entity_poly.pdbx_strand_id
1 'polypeptide(L)'
;MDVVAFLVDITGHLNELSLKLQGQKNSVCDLMKTVHSFQMKLDMFKQDIHGECEHFKQMREQSQGERNISPYVGFIDKLIGKFYQRFDSFNLGHQLLLLIENPFLIREIREFSKEVTQTFKWAHPGSLHLELTDLQTDFALREHFVTTDCYFLVRDCARNYVP
;
A
#
# COMPACT_ATOMS: atom_id res chain seq x y z
N MET A 1 7.95 12.95 -29.71
CA MET A 1 6.66 12.23 -29.70
C MET A 1 6.62 11.34 -28.46
N ASP A 2 7.72 10.64 -28.20
CA ASP A 2 8.17 10.11 -26.90
C ASP A 2 7.73 10.85 -25.63
N VAL A 3 7.87 12.18 -25.54
CA VAL A 3 7.46 12.94 -24.32
C VAL A 3 5.95 12.82 -24.07
N VAL A 4 5.14 12.93 -25.12
CA VAL A 4 3.68 12.79 -24.99
C VAL A 4 3.32 11.36 -24.63
N ALA A 5 3.97 10.38 -25.27
CA ALA A 5 3.80 8.96 -24.97
C ALA A 5 4.09 8.66 -23.48
N PHE A 6 5.21 9.15 -22.97
CA PHE A 6 5.57 9.05 -21.55
C PHE A 6 4.51 9.66 -20.64
N LEU A 7 4.06 10.88 -20.96
CA LEU A 7 3.06 11.58 -20.17
C LEU A 7 1.72 10.84 -20.15
N VAL A 8 1.29 10.27 -21.27
CA VAL A 8 0.07 9.44 -21.33
C VAL A 8 0.21 8.21 -20.41
N ASP A 9 1.32 7.49 -20.50
CA ASP A 9 1.54 6.30 -19.67
C ASP A 9 1.59 6.64 -18.17
N ILE A 10 2.41 7.62 -17.75
CA ILE A 10 2.56 7.96 -16.32
C ILE A 10 1.29 8.57 -15.72
N THR A 11 0.55 9.38 -16.48
CA THR A 11 -0.72 9.93 -16.01
C THR A 11 -1.81 8.87 -15.94
N GLY A 12 -1.77 7.85 -16.80
CA GLY A 12 -2.60 6.64 -16.68
C GLY A 12 -2.38 5.94 -15.34
N HIS A 13 -1.13 5.65 -14.99
CA HIS A 13 -0.78 5.03 -13.70
C HIS A 13 -1.23 5.87 -12.49
N LEU A 14 -1.04 7.19 -12.56
CA LEU A 14 -1.50 8.12 -11.51
C LEU A 14 -3.02 8.17 -11.40
N ASN A 15 -3.73 8.09 -12.52
CA ASN A 15 -5.19 8.05 -12.53
C ASN A 15 -5.71 6.75 -11.91
N GLU A 16 -5.12 5.59 -12.23
CA GLU A 16 -5.46 4.32 -11.58
C GLU A 16 -5.27 4.37 -10.06
N LEU A 17 -4.16 4.96 -9.60
CA LEU A 17 -3.96 5.20 -8.18
C LEU A 17 -5.05 6.10 -7.60
N SER A 18 -5.33 7.24 -8.25
CA SER A 18 -6.32 8.20 -7.79
C SER A 18 -7.69 7.56 -7.62
N LEU A 19 -8.12 6.74 -8.58
CA LEU A 19 -9.38 6.00 -8.51
C LEU A 19 -9.41 5.02 -7.34
N LYS A 20 -8.30 4.29 -7.09
CA LYS A 20 -8.19 3.40 -5.93
C LYS A 20 -8.28 4.17 -4.62
N LEU A 21 -7.64 5.34 -4.52
CA LEU A 21 -7.68 6.17 -3.31
C LEU A 21 -9.06 6.81 -3.07
N GLN A 22 -9.77 7.18 -4.14
CA GLN A 22 -11.12 7.77 -4.08
C GLN A 22 -12.25 6.74 -3.97
N GLY A 23 -11.92 5.44 -4.08
CA GLY A 23 -12.88 4.35 -3.96
C GLY A 23 -13.65 4.41 -2.65
N GLN A 24 -14.94 4.06 -2.69
CA GLN A 24 -15.75 3.94 -1.48
C GLN A 24 -15.39 2.65 -0.74
N LYS A 25 -15.49 2.68 0.60
CA LYS A 25 -15.22 1.54 1.51
C LYS A 25 -13.75 1.15 1.71
N ASN A 26 -12.80 2.00 1.34
CA ASN A 26 -11.40 1.77 1.70
C ASN A 26 -11.19 2.04 3.20
N SER A 27 -10.63 1.07 3.92
CA SER A 27 -10.07 1.29 5.25
C SER A 27 -8.77 2.10 5.17
N VAL A 28 -8.30 2.62 6.31
CA VAL A 28 -6.99 3.27 6.38
C VAL A 28 -5.86 2.31 5.95
N CYS A 29 -5.98 1.03 6.31
CA CYS A 29 -5.04 -0.02 5.90
C CYS A 29 -5.03 -0.21 4.38
N ASP A 30 -6.21 -0.21 3.73
CA ASP A 30 -6.31 -0.33 2.26
C ASP A 30 -5.66 0.84 1.55
N LEU A 31 -5.88 2.06 2.05
CA LEU A 31 -5.25 3.26 1.51
C LEU A 31 -3.73 3.19 1.67
N MET A 32 -3.24 2.79 2.85
CA MET A 32 -1.81 2.63 3.12
C MET A 32 -1.17 1.58 2.20
N LYS A 33 -1.77 0.39 2.10
CA LYS A 33 -1.32 -0.67 1.19
C LYS A 33 -1.28 -0.19 -0.26
N THR A 34 -2.30 0.54 -0.68
CA THR A 34 -2.41 1.08 -2.05
C THR A 34 -1.29 2.06 -2.36
N VAL A 35 -1.02 3.02 -1.45
CA VAL A 35 0.06 3.99 -1.59
C VAL A 35 1.42 3.30 -1.59
N HIS A 36 1.68 2.42 -0.62
CA HIS A 36 2.94 1.71 -0.50
C HIS A 36 3.23 0.84 -1.73
N SER A 37 2.22 0.10 -2.21
CA SER A 37 2.33 -0.67 -3.46
C SER A 37 2.66 0.23 -4.64
N PHE A 38 2.08 1.44 -4.71
CA PHE A 38 2.38 2.37 -5.78
C PHE A 38 3.79 2.96 -5.70
N GLN A 39 4.31 3.24 -4.49
CA GLN A 39 5.70 3.64 -4.30
C GLN A 39 6.66 2.58 -4.86
N MET A 40 6.43 1.30 -4.53
CA MET A 40 7.22 0.20 -5.09
C MET A 40 7.09 0.10 -6.62
N LYS A 41 5.89 0.37 -7.17
CA LYS A 41 5.70 0.43 -8.63
C LYS A 41 6.46 1.57 -9.27
N LEU A 42 6.58 2.73 -8.64
CA LEU A 42 7.38 3.84 -9.17
C LEU A 42 8.86 3.45 -9.28
N ASP A 43 9.40 2.74 -8.29
CA ASP A 43 10.77 2.20 -8.34
C ASP A 43 10.92 1.19 -9.49
N MET A 44 9.93 0.32 -9.68
CA MET A 44 9.89 -0.62 -10.80
C MET A 44 9.78 0.09 -12.16
N PHE A 45 8.92 1.11 -12.28
CA PHE A 45 8.75 1.91 -13.50
C PHE A 45 10.03 2.64 -13.90
N LYS A 46 10.79 3.12 -12.92
CA LYS A 46 12.12 3.70 -13.16
C LYS A 46 13.04 2.69 -13.86
N GLN A 47 13.03 1.44 -13.43
CA GLN A 47 13.83 0.36 -14.03
C GLN A 47 13.29 -0.06 -15.40
N ASP A 48 11.96 -0.17 -15.54
CA ASP A 48 11.29 -0.58 -16.79
C ASP A 48 11.58 0.37 -17.97
N ILE A 49 11.70 1.68 -17.70
CA ILE A 49 12.05 2.67 -18.72
C ILE A 49 13.46 2.46 -19.30
N HIS A 50 14.37 1.82 -18.56
CA HIS A 50 15.69 1.45 -19.08
C HIS A 50 15.65 0.21 -19.96
N GLY A 51 14.60 -0.60 -19.88
CA GLY A 51 14.42 -1.85 -20.61
C GLY A 51 13.35 -1.76 -21.70
N GLU A 52 12.47 -2.76 -21.72
CA GLU A 52 11.47 -2.94 -22.79
C GLU A 52 10.23 -2.04 -22.65
N CYS A 53 10.11 -1.25 -21.57
CA CYS A 53 8.96 -0.38 -21.33
C CYS A 53 7.64 -1.18 -21.28
N GLU A 54 7.61 -2.32 -20.58
CA GLU A 54 6.41 -3.16 -20.46
C GLU A 54 5.23 -2.42 -19.83
N HIS A 55 5.52 -1.46 -18.94
CA HIS A 55 4.54 -0.63 -18.25
C HIS A 55 4.35 0.74 -18.90
N PHE A 56 5.09 1.05 -19.96
CA PHE A 56 4.97 2.28 -20.74
C PHE A 56 4.67 1.93 -22.19
N LYS A 57 3.43 1.49 -22.45
CA LYS A 57 3.01 0.96 -23.76
C LYS A 57 3.13 2.01 -24.86
N GLN A 58 2.69 3.25 -24.58
CA GLN A 58 2.76 4.33 -25.57
C GLN A 58 4.22 4.68 -25.89
N MET A 59 5.09 4.70 -24.88
CA MET A 59 6.53 4.85 -25.08
C MET A 59 7.14 3.75 -25.93
N ARG A 60 6.75 2.49 -25.71
CA ARG A 60 7.23 1.32 -26.46
C ARG A 60 6.79 1.35 -27.92
N GLU A 61 5.55 1.75 -28.19
CA GLU A 61 5.00 1.82 -29.55
C GLU A 61 5.59 2.96 -30.37
N GLN A 62 5.97 4.07 -29.72
CA GLN A 62 6.55 5.23 -30.39
C GLN A 62 8.09 5.22 -30.46
N SER A 63 8.75 4.24 -29.84
CA SER A 63 10.21 4.12 -29.90
C SER A 63 10.67 3.49 -31.21
N GLN A 64 11.08 4.32 -32.16
CA GLN A 64 11.80 3.89 -33.36
C GLN A 64 13.27 4.30 -33.24
N GLY A 65 14.05 3.58 -32.41
CA GLY A 65 15.50 3.80 -32.23
C GLY A 65 15.93 4.14 -30.80
N GLU A 66 17.15 4.65 -30.65
CA GLU A 66 17.70 5.07 -29.36
C GLU A 66 16.88 6.21 -28.75
N ARG A 67 16.41 6.00 -27.51
CA ARG A 67 15.66 6.99 -26.73
C ARG A 67 16.56 7.61 -25.69
N ASN A 68 16.53 8.94 -25.58
CA ASN A 68 17.09 9.61 -24.41
C ASN A 68 16.13 9.46 -23.22
N ILE A 69 16.41 8.50 -22.35
CA ILE A 69 15.54 8.19 -21.19
C ILE A 69 15.81 9.06 -19.96
N SER A 70 16.92 9.78 -19.91
CA SER A 70 17.35 10.56 -18.73
C SER A 70 16.29 11.53 -18.19
N PRO A 71 15.53 12.27 -19.03
CA PRO A 71 14.48 13.17 -18.54
C PRO A 71 13.34 12.43 -17.84
N TYR A 72 12.98 11.25 -18.32
CA TYR A 72 11.88 10.44 -17.78
C TYR A 72 12.26 9.82 -16.43
N VAL A 73 13.49 9.31 -16.33
CA VAL A 73 14.05 8.79 -15.07
C VAL A 73 14.08 9.90 -14.02
N GLY A 74 14.59 11.09 -14.38
CA GLY A 74 14.61 12.23 -13.48
C GLY A 74 13.22 12.74 -13.07
N PHE A 75 12.20 12.56 -13.93
CA PHE A 75 10.81 12.84 -13.58
C PHE A 75 10.28 11.83 -12.56
N ILE A 76 10.49 10.52 -12.80
CA ILE A 76 10.05 9.47 -11.87
C ILE A 76 10.74 9.63 -10.52
N ASP A 77 12.04 9.94 -10.48
CA ASP A 77 12.75 10.20 -9.21
C ASP A 77 12.13 11.35 -8.42
N LYS A 78 11.78 12.44 -9.08
CA LYS A 78 11.07 13.55 -8.44
C LYS A 78 9.68 13.13 -7.95
N LEU A 79 9.00 12.28 -8.71
CA LEU A 79 7.68 11.76 -8.33
C LEU A 79 7.79 10.87 -7.10
N ILE A 80 8.75 9.93 -7.08
CA ILE A 80 9.08 9.07 -5.94
C ILE A 80 9.31 9.93 -4.69
N GLY A 81 10.19 10.94 -4.79
CA GLY A 81 10.48 11.85 -3.67
C GLY A 81 9.23 12.57 -3.15
N LYS A 82 8.36 13.05 -4.05
CA LYS A 82 7.08 13.68 -3.67
C LYS A 82 6.14 12.70 -2.98
N PHE A 83 6.08 11.44 -3.42
CA PHE A 83 5.26 10.42 -2.77
C PHE A 83 5.76 10.10 -1.37
N TYR A 84 7.05 9.82 -1.22
CA TYR A 84 7.64 9.58 0.10
C TYR A 84 7.42 10.77 1.04
N GLN A 85 7.66 12.00 0.59
CA GLN A 85 7.42 13.18 1.41
C GLN A 85 5.93 13.36 1.78
N ARG A 86 5.01 13.14 0.83
CA ARG A 86 3.57 13.35 1.05
C ARG A 86 2.98 12.32 2.02
N PHE A 87 3.50 11.10 2.01
CA PHE A 87 3.00 9.96 2.76
C PHE A 87 3.95 9.52 3.89
N ASP A 88 4.96 10.33 4.23
CA ASP A 88 5.90 10.06 5.32
C ASP A 88 5.19 9.87 6.66
N SER A 89 4.21 10.73 6.94
CA SER A 89 3.33 10.62 8.11
C SER A 89 2.26 9.53 7.98
N PHE A 90 2.18 8.87 6.82
CA PHE A 90 1.23 7.79 6.52
C PHE A 90 1.87 6.41 6.76
N ASN A 91 2.75 6.34 7.76
CA ASN A 91 3.40 5.13 8.23
C ASN A 91 2.92 4.85 9.67
N LEU A 92 1.79 4.16 9.81
CA LEU A 92 1.30 3.71 11.12
C LEU A 92 2.20 2.66 11.77
N GLY A 93 3.29 2.22 11.13
CA GLY A 93 4.11 1.10 11.57
C GLY A 93 3.42 -0.23 11.27
N HIS A 94 4.22 -1.24 10.88
CA HIS A 94 3.70 -2.56 10.51
C HIS A 94 2.87 -3.21 11.62
N GLN A 95 3.30 -3.01 12.87
CA GLN A 95 2.62 -3.57 14.03
C GLN A 95 1.21 -3.01 14.20
N LEU A 96 1.02 -1.70 14.09
CA LEU A 96 -0.30 -1.10 14.27
C LEU A 96 -1.26 -1.48 13.13
N LEU A 97 -0.73 -1.66 11.91
CA LEU A 97 -1.50 -2.23 10.81
C LEU A 97 -2.00 -3.64 11.15
N LEU A 98 -1.16 -4.49 11.74
CA LEU A 98 -1.60 -5.81 12.22
C LEU A 98 -2.70 -5.69 13.27
N LEU A 99 -2.60 -4.74 14.22
CA LEU A 99 -3.65 -4.52 15.21
C LEU A 99 -5.00 -4.17 14.56
N ILE A 100 -4.99 -3.30 13.55
CA ILE A 100 -6.21 -2.84 12.87
C ILE A 100 -6.79 -3.95 11.98
N GLU A 101 -5.94 -4.71 11.28
CA GLU A 101 -6.38 -5.78 10.38
C GLU A 101 -6.84 -7.01 11.13
N ASN A 102 -6.02 -7.49 12.07
CA ASN A 102 -6.35 -8.63 12.89
C ASN A 102 -5.52 -8.62 14.18
N PRO A 103 -6.10 -8.21 15.32
CA PRO A 103 -5.37 -8.10 16.57
C PRO A 103 -4.78 -9.44 17.02
N PHE A 104 -5.36 -10.58 16.63
CA PHE A 104 -4.90 -11.93 17.01
C PHE A 104 -3.62 -12.38 16.29
N LEU A 105 -3.08 -11.57 15.37
CA LEU A 105 -1.79 -11.84 14.73
C LEU A 105 -0.59 -11.30 15.52
N ILE A 106 -0.82 -10.49 16.56
CA ILE A 106 0.23 -9.91 17.40
C ILE A 106 0.81 -10.99 18.30
N ARG A 107 2.03 -11.44 18.01
CA ARG A 107 2.73 -12.48 18.81
C ARG A 107 3.54 -11.89 19.96
N GLU A 108 4.27 -10.81 19.70
CA GLU A 108 5.17 -10.19 20.68
C GLU A 108 4.52 -8.97 21.35
N ILE A 109 3.47 -9.21 22.17
CA ILE A 109 2.64 -8.15 22.79
C ILE A 109 3.47 -7.12 23.57
N ARG A 110 4.56 -7.57 24.22
CA ARG A 110 5.45 -6.69 24.99
C ARG A 110 6.18 -5.68 24.11
N GLU A 111 6.83 -6.16 23.06
CA GLU A 111 7.57 -5.29 22.13
C GLU A 111 6.60 -4.40 21.35
N PHE A 112 5.46 -4.95 20.93
CA PHE A 112 4.37 -4.19 20.33
C PHE A 112 3.93 -3.00 21.19
N SER A 113 3.63 -3.26 22.46
CA SER A 113 3.13 -2.22 23.38
C SER A 113 4.16 -1.12 23.60
N LYS A 114 5.45 -1.47 23.57
CA LYS A 114 6.56 -0.51 23.69
C LYS A 114 6.73 0.32 22.42
N GLU A 115 6.59 -0.26 21.24
CA GLU A 115 6.66 0.44 19.96
C GLU A 115 5.49 1.43 19.78
N VAL A 116 4.25 0.97 20.00
CA VAL A 116 3.06 1.79 19.83
C VAL A 116 3.05 3.00 20.76
N THR A 117 3.51 2.85 22.00
CA THR A 117 3.53 3.96 22.97
C THR A 117 4.62 4.99 22.72
N GLN A 118 5.63 4.69 21.88
CA GLN A 118 6.55 5.70 21.36
C GLN A 118 5.84 6.65 20.39
N THR A 119 4.92 6.11 19.59
CA THR A 119 4.12 6.87 18.62
C THR A 119 2.94 7.58 19.29
N PHE A 120 2.22 6.87 20.17
CA PHE A 120 1.05 7.39 20.88
C PHE A 120 1.39 7.68 22.32
N LYS A 121 1.87 8.90 22.58
CA LYS A 121 2.28 9.36 23.93
C LYS A 121 1.16 9.33 24.98
N TRP A 122 -0.10 9.23 24.54
CA TRP A 122 -1.25 9.11 25.43
C TRP A 122 -1.47 7.68 25.95
N ALA A 123 -0.90 6.67 25.28
CA ALA A 123 -1.06 5.27 25.65
C ALA A 123 0.02 4.84 26.65
N HIS A 124 -0.35 4.01 27.63
CA HIS A 124 0.56 3.48 28.64
C HIS A 124 0.94 2.01 28.33
N PRO A 125 2.23 1.64 28.25
CA PRO A 125 2.64 0.32 27.78
C PRO A 125 2.08 -0.81 28.66
N GLY A 126 2.03 -0.61 29.98
CA GLY A 126 1.53 -1.62 30.91
C GLY A 126 0.03 -1.86 30.79
N SER A 127 -0.76 -0.82 30.52
CA SER A 127 -2.23 -0.95 30.37
C SER A 127 -2.54 -1.66 29.06
N LEU A 128 -1.91 -1.20 27.98
CA LEU A 128 -2.06 -1.79 26.64
C LEU A 128 -1.62 -3.25 26.62
N HIS A 129 -0.56 -3.61 27.34
CA HIS A 129 -0.08 -4.99 27.42
C HIS A 129 -1.10 -5.93 28.06
N LEU A 130 -1.75 -5.51 29.15
CA LEU A 130 -2.78 -6.30 29.82
C LEU A 130 -4.01 -6.47 28.93
N GLU A 131 -4.53 -5.37 28.37
CA GLU A 131 -5.68 -5.41 27.47
C GLU A 131 -5.44 -6.30 26.24
N LEU A 132 -4.26 -6.20 25.62
CA LEU A 132 -3.91 -7.04 24.48
C LEU A 132 -3.73 -8.51 24.87
N THR A 133 -3.24 -8.79 26.08
CA THR A 133 -3.10 -10.16 26.59
C THR A 133 -4.47 -10.78 26.78
N ASP A 134 -5.38 -10.07 27.46
CA ASP A 134 -6.75 -10.52 27.64
C ASP A 134 -7.43 -10.76 26.28
N LEU A 135 -7.26 -9.82 25.34
CA LEU A 135 -7.74 -9.95 23.97
C LEU A 135 -7.20 -11.19 23.26
N GLN A 136 -5.88 -11.47 23.32
CA GLN A 136 -5.30 -12.66 22.68
C GLN A 136 -5.85 -13.98 23.22
N THR A 137 -6.25 -13.99 24.50
CA THR A 137 -6.78 -15.18 25.17
C THR A 137 -8.27 -15.39 24.97
N ASP A 138 -8.99 -14.44 24.35
CA ASP A 138 -10.39 -14.57 24.04
C ASP A 138 -10.60 -15.47 22.80
N PHE A 139 -10.78 -16.76 23.06
CA PHE A 139 -11.00 -17.77 22.02
C PHE A 139 -12.29 -17.56 21.23
N ALA A 140 -13.36 -17.10 21.89
CA ALA A 140 -14.66 -16.91 21.24
C ALA A 140 -14.61 -15.76 20.24
N LEU A 141 -14.00 -14.64 20.65
CA LEU A 141 -13.80 -13.49 19.78
C LEU A 141 -12.86 -13.82 18.61
N ARG A 142 -11.81 -14.62 18.87
CA ARG A 142 -10.89 -15.10 17.83
C ARG A 142 -11.60 -15.93 16.76
N GLU A 143 -12.43 -16.90 17.18
CA GLU A 143 -13.19 -17.74 16.24
C GLU A 143 -14.17 -16.90 15.40
N HIS A 144 -14.82 -15.91 16.03
CA HIS A 144 -15.73 -15.00 15.32
C HIS A 144 -14.99 -14.15 14.26
N PHE A 145 -13.76 -13.72 14.56
CA PHE A 145 -12.92 -12.99 13.60
C PHE A 145 -12.55 -13.87 12.40
N VAL A 146 -12.11 -15.11 12.64
CA VAL A 146 -11.75 -16.08 11.58
C VAL A 146 -12.95 -16.41 10.69
N THR A 147 -14.13 -16.60 11.27
CA THR A 147 -15.35 -16.89 10.49
C THR A 147 -15.78 -15.68 9.64
N THR A 148 -15.60 -14.46 10.15
CA THR A 148 -15.96 -13.23 9.43
C THR A 148 -15.07 -12.99 8.21
N ASP A 149 -13.75 -13.22 8.29
CA ASP A 149 -12.82 -13.10 7.15
C ASP A 149 -13.13 -14.11 6.03
N CYS A 150 -13.58 -15.32 6.38
CA CYS A 150 -14.04 -16.30 5.39
C CYS A 150 -15.26 -15.81 4.58
N TYR A 151 -16.19 -15.07 5.17
CA TYR A 151 -17.35 -14.52 4.45
C TYR A 151 -16.97 -13.36 3.53
N PHE A 152 -15.93 -12.58 3.85
CA PHE A 152 -15.44 -11.50 2.97
C PHE A 152 -14.65 -12.05 1.78
N LEU A 153 -13.77 -13.04 1.98
CA LEU A 153 -13.02 -13.68 0.89
C LEU A 153 -13.94 -14.38 -0.13
N VAL A 154 -15.02 -15.04 0.32
CA VAL A 154 -16.00 -15.65 -0.59
C VAL A 154 -16.76 -14.61 -1.40
N ARG A 155 -17.00 -13.42 -0.83
CA ARG A 155 -17.79 -12.36 -1.48
C ARG A 155 -16.96 -11.54 -2.49
N ASP A 156 -15.65 -11.41 -2.30
CA ASP A 156 -14.76 -10.78 -3.28
C ASP A 156 -14.40 -11.70 -4.46
N CYS A 157 -14.31 -13.02 -4.23
CA CYS A 157 -14.25 -13.99 -5.34
C CYS A 157 -15.52 -13.96 -6.21
N ALA A 158 -16.69 -13.72 -5.63
CA ALA A 158 -17.96 -13.63 -6.36
C ALA A 158 -18.16 -12.31 -7.12
N ARG A 159 -17.44 -11.22 -6.79
CA ARG A 159 -17.51 -9.95 -7.54
C ARG A 159 -16.57 -9.86 -8.74
N ASN A 160 -15.52 -10.68 -8.76
CA ASN A 160 -14.57 -10.74 -9.87
C ASN A 160 -14.95 -11.80 -10.94
N TYR A 161 -16.13 -12.40 -10.83
CA TYR A 161 -16.67 -13.34 -11.82
C TYR A 161 -18.05 -12.87 -12.27
N VAL A 162 -18.08 -11.80 -13.05
CA VAL A 162 -19.20 -11.53 -13.96
C VAL A 162 -18.61 -11.59 -15.38
N PRO A 163 -19.02 -12.57 -16.21
CA PRO A 163 -18.55 -12.67 -17.59
C PRO A 163 -19.01 -11.49 -18.46
#